data_AF-A0A5R1NXA2-F1
#
_entry.id   AF-A0A5R1NXA2-F1
#
_cell.length_a   1.000
_cell.length_b   1.000
_cell.length_c   1.000
_cell.angle_alpha   90.00
_cell.angle_beta   90.00
_cell.angle_gamma   90.00
#
_symmetry.space_group_name_H-M   'P 1'
#
loop_
_entity.id
_entity.type
_entity.pdbx_description
1 polymer ?
#
loop_
_entity_poly.entity_id
_entity_poly.type
_entity_poly.pdbx_seq_one_letter_code
_entity_poly.pdbx_strand_id
1 'polypeptide(L)'
;MMVVLILAVVVLAPSLRTYAEQRQQISQLSAAVADQKAEVDQLTSQRERWNDRTYVTTQARERLSYVLPGDISFLVINDLPVVAPLEADTSPVSTNIQSTTIDWLGSLFASTMTAGLAPQAPAPVVP
;
A
#
# COMPACT_ATOMS: atom_id res chain seq x y z
N MET A 1 48.11 -36.11 -6.44
CA MET A 1 47.05 -35.87 -5.44
C MET A 1 46.42 -34.49 -5.56
N MET A 2 47.18 -33.40 -5.65
CA MET A 2 46.65 -32.03 -5.70
C MET A 2 45.68 -31.75 -6.86
N VAL A 3 45.96 -32.27 -8.06
CA VAL A 3 45.09 -32.11 -9.25
C VAL A 3 43.69 -32.67 -9.03
N VAL A 4 43.57 -33.77 -8.29
CA VAL A 4 42.27 -34.43 -8.00
C VAL A 4 41.44 -33.56 -7.05
N LEU A 5 42.07 -32.93 -6.05
CA LEU A 5 41.38 -32.03 -5.13
C LEU A 5 40.86 -30.78 -5.84
N ILE A 6 41.67 -30.19 -6.74
CA ILE A 6 41.26 -29.01 -7.51
C ILE A 6 40.06 -29.36 -8.41
N LEU A 7 40.12 -30.49 -9.13
CA LEU A 7 39.01 -30.95 -9.96
C LEU A 7 37.73 -31.20 -9.15
N ALA A 8 37.84 -31.81 -7.96
CA ALA A 8 36.70 -32.03 -7.09
C ALA A 8 36.03 -30.71 -6.67
N VAL A 9 36.82 -29.70 -6.30
CA VAL A 9 36.29 -28.37 -5.92
C VAL A 9 35.63 -27.67 -7.11
N VAL A 10 36.23 -27.71 -8.31
CA VAL A 10 35.68 -27.07 -9.51
C VAL A 10 34.33 -27.66 -9.91
N VAL A 11 34.15 -28.98 -9.76
CA VAL A 11 32.89 -29.66 -10.07
C VAL A 11 31.81 -29.39 -9.00
N LEU A 12 32.21 -29.21 -7.73
CA LEU A 12 31.28 -29.05 -6.61
C LEU A 12 30.92 -27.58 -6.30
N ALA A 13 31.77 -26.63 -6.68
CA ALA A 13 31.50 -25.20 -6.44
C ALA A 13 30.16 -24.71 -7.04
N PRO A 14 29.76 -25.12 -8.27
CA PRO A 14 28.47 -24.73 -8.84
C PRO A 14 27.28 -25.25 -8.03
N SER A 15 27.35 -26.47 -7.49
CA SER A 15 26.25 -27.06 -6.73
C SER A 15 26.09 -26.46 -5.34
N LEU A 16 27.19 -26.07 -4.70
CA LEU A 16 27.14 -25.34 -3.43
C LEU A 16 26.52 -23.94 -3.61
N ARG A 17 26.86 -23.27 -4.72
CA ARG A 17 26.28 -21.98 -5.06
C ARG A 17 24.77 -22.08 -5.30
N THR A 18 24.33 -23.02 -6.13
CA THR A 18 22.89 -23.20 -6.40
C THR A 18 22.12 -23.61 -5.15
N TYR A 19 22.70 -24.42 -4.27
CA TYR A 19 22.08 -24.77 -2.99
C TYR A 19 21.89 -23.54 -2.09
N ALA A 20 22.89 -22.66 -2.00
CA ALA A 20 22.78 -21.41 -1.23
C ALA A 20 21.69 -20.49 -1.82
N GLU A 21 21.66 -20.34 -3.15
CA GLU A 21 20.64 -19.56 -3.86
C GLU A 21 19.23 -20.12 -3.62
N GLN A 22 19.05 -21.44 -3.69
CA GLN A 22 17.78 -22.11 -3.39
C GLN A 22 17.34 -21.89 -1.94
N ARG A 23 18.25 -21.96 -0.97
CA ARG A 23 17.95 -21.71 0.44
C ARG A 23 17.48 -20.27 0.66
N GLN A 24 18.14 -19.31 0.03
CA GLN A 24 17.74 -17.92 0.08
C GLN A 24 16.37 -17.71 -0.56
N GLN A 25 16.11 -18.32 -1.71
CA GLN A 25 14.82 -18.23 -2.40
C GLN A 25 13.68 -18.82 -1.56
N ILE A 26 13.89 -19.97 -0.92
CA ILE A 26 12.91 -20.58 -0.01
C ILE A 26 12.64 -19.65 1.17
N SER A 27 13.69 -19.07 1.77
CA SER A 27 13.53 -18.13 2.88
C SER A 27 12.68 -16.93 2.48
N GLN A 28 12.96 -16.31 1.32
CA GLN A 28 12.20 -15.17 0.82
C GLN A 28 10.75 -15.53 0.54
N LEU A 29 10.52 -16.67 -0.14
CA LEU A 29 9.16 -17.12 -0.44
C LEU A 29 8.37 -17.43 0.83
N SER A 30 9.01 -18.05 1.83
CA SER A 30 8.36 -18.35 3.11
C SER A 30 7.97 -17.09 3.88
N ALA A 31 8.82 -16.04 3.84
CA ALA A 31 8.51 -14.75 4.44
C ALA A 31 7.32 -14.10 3.72
N ALA A 32 7.32 -14.08 2.39
CA ALA A 32 6.22 -13.52 1.60
C ALA A 32 4.87 -14.24 1.87
N VAL A 33 4.90 -15.57 2.01
CA VAL A 33 3.70 -16.35 2.37
C VAL A 33 3.22 -16.03 3.78
N ALA A 34 4.14 -15.84 4.74
CA ALA A 34 3.77 -15.47 6.10
C ALA A 34 3.12 -14.08 6.15
N ASP A 35 3.67 -13.11 5.43
CA ASP A 35 3.14 -11.75 5.34
C ASP A 35 1.75 -11.74 4.69
N GLN A 36 1.58 -12.43 3.56
CA GLN A 36 0.28 -12.54 2.89
C GLN A 36 -0.77 -13.23 3.78
N LYS A 37 -0.37 -14.25 4.54
CA LYS A 37 -1.27 -14.93 5.47
C LYS A 37 -1.72 -13.98 6.59
N ALA A 38 -0.80 -13.18 7.15
CA ALA A 38 -1.13 -12.19 8.15
C ALA A 38 -2.09 -11.11 7.62
N GLU A 39 -1.89 -10.66 6.37
CA GLU A 39 -2.79 -9.71 5.71
C GLU A 39 -4.19 -10.30 5.53
N VAL A 40 -4.31 -11.55 5.05
CA VAL A 40 -5.60 -12.23 4.90
C VAL A 40 -6.31 -12.38 6.24
N ASP A 41 -5.59 -12.74 7.31
CA ASP A 41 -6.16 -12.88 8.65
C ASP A 41 -6.67 -11.51 9.16
N GLN A 42 -5.89 -10.44 8.96
CA GLN A 42 -6.29 -9.08 9.32
C GLN A 42 -7.53 -8.62 8.55
N LEU A 43 -7.57 -8.84 7.23
CA LEU A 43 -8.71 -8.49 6.38
C LEU A 43 -9.95 -9.29 6.73
N THR A 44 -9.79 -10.58 7.06
CA THR A 44 -10.90 -11.44 7.50
C THR A 44 -11.49 -10.92 8.81
N SER A 45 -10.65 -10.60 9.80
CA SER A 45 -11.07 -10.01 11.07
C SER A 45 -11.76 -8.65 10.89
N GLN A 46 -11.27 -7.81 9.96
CA GLN A 46 -11.97 -6.59 9.60
C GLN A 46 -13.36 -6.94 9.05
N ARG A 47 -13.43 -7.78 8.02
CA ARG A 47 -14.68 -8.14 7.35
C ARG A 47 -15.72 -8.71 8.33
N GLU A 48 -15.29 -9.54 9.28
CA GLU A 48 -16.16 -10.01 10.37
C GLU A 48 -16.72 -8.87 11.24
N ARG A 49 -15.89 -7.89 11.62
CA ARG A 49 -16.35 -6.70 12.34
C ARG A 49 -17.36 -5.89 11.53
N TRP A 50 -17.14 -5.72 10.23
CA TRP A 50 -18.09 -5.02 9.34
C TRP A 50 -19.40 -5.80 9.12
N ASN A 51 -19.44 -7.11 9.39
CA ASN A 51 -20.68 -7.90 9.31
C ASN A 51 -21.59 -7.71 10.54
N ASP A 52 -21.08 -7.16 11.65
CA ASP A 52 -21.91 -6.86 12.82
C ASP A 52 -22.73 -5.59 12.59
N ARG A 53 -24.06 -5.73 12.59
CA ARG A 53 -25.01 -4.61 12.46
C ARG A 53 -24.78 -3.54 13.52
N THR A 54 -24.38 -3.91 14.73
CA THR A 54 -24.12 -2.97 15.83
C THR A 54 -22.90 -2.09 15.51
N TYR A 55 -21.83 -2.70 14.99
CA TYR A 55 -20.62 -1.99 14.59
C TYR A 55 -20.88 -1.00 13.45
N VAL A 56 -21.64 -1.42 12.42
CA VAL A 56 -22.01 -0.57 11.28
C VAL A 56 -22.88 0.61 11.71
N THR A 57 -23.88 0.38 12.58
CA THR A 57 -24.77 1.44 13.04
C THR A 57 -24.05 2.49 13.91
N THR A 58 -23.12 2.07 14.78
CA THR A 58 -22.27 3.00 15.54
C THR A 58 -21.35 3.83 14.63
N GLN A 59 -20.66 3.20 13.67
CA GLN A 59 -19.80 3.91 12.73
C GLN A 59 -20.56 4.88 11.81
N ALA A 60 -21.75 4.48 11.34
CA ALA A 60 -22.61 5.35 10.55
C ALA A 60 -23.13 6.53 11.37
N ARG A 61 -23.42 6.34 12.67
CA ARG A 61 -23.83 7.44 13.56
C ARG A 61 -22.70 8.44 13.80
N GLU A 62 -21.49 7.96 14.07
CA GLU A 62 -20.33 8.82 14.34
C GLU A 62 -19.89 9.63 13.11
N ARG A 63 -19.90 9.02 11.91
CA ARG A 63 -19.38 9.66 10.69
C ARG A 63 -20.43 10.34 9.82
N LEU A 64 -21.64 9.79 9.78
CA LEU A 64 -22.68 10.22 8.84
C LEU A 64 -23.91 10.79 9.54
N SER A 65 -23.88 10.93 10.87
CA SER A 65 -25.03 11.36 11.68
C SER A 65 -26.29 10.54 11.37
N TYR A 66 -26.14 9.24 11.08
CA TYR A 66 -27.24 8.37 10.69
C TYR A 66 -28.20 8.14 11.88
N VAL A 67 -29.50 8.28 11.60
CA VAL A 67 -30.59 8.31 12.60
C VAL A 67 -31.54 7.14 12.33
N LEU A 68 -31.93 6.38 13.35
CA LEU A 68 -32.93 5.33 13.18
C LEU A 68 -34.33 5.97 13.00
N PRO A 69 -35.25 5.36 12.24
CA PRO A 69 -36.61 5.85 12.12
C PRO A 69 -37.28 5.89 13.51
N GLY A 70 -37.56 7.10 14.01
CA GLY A 70 -38.10 7.35 15.36
C GLY A 70 -37.18 8.14 16.30
N ASP A 71 -35.88 8.26 15.99
CA ASP A 71 -34.93 9.06 16.75
C ASP A 71 -34.95 10.54 16.27
N ILE A 72 -34.93 11.50 17.20
CA ILE A 72 -34.94 12.95 16.89
C ILE A 72 -33.50 13.44 16.78
N SER A 73 -33.07 13.84 15.58
CA SER A 73 -31.73 14.40 15.35
C SER A 73 -31.71 15.89 15.69
N PHE A 74 -30.88 16.27 16.65
CA PHE A 74 -30.62 17.68 16.96
C PHE A 74 -29.38 18.14 16.20
N LEU A 75 -29.59 18.90 15.12
CA LEU A 75 -28.53 19.68 14.50
C LEU A 75 -28.37 20.97 15.29
N VAL A 76 -27.26 21.11 16.01
CA VAL A 76 -26.89 22.39 16.63
C VAL A 76 -26.44 23.33 15.52
N ILE A 77 -27.39 24.07 14.96
CA ILE A 77 -27.09 25.21 14.10
C ILE A 77 -26.64 26.31 15.04
N ASN A 78 -25.35 26.61 15.01
CA ASN A 78 -24.79 27.71 15.78
C ASN A 78 -25.21 29.01 15.09
N ASP A 79 -26.36 29.57 15.46
CA ASP A 79 -26.89 30.87 15.00
C ASP A 79 -26.16 32.07 15.66
N LEU A 80 -25.00 31.81 16.25
CA LEU A 80 -24.04 32.86 16.52
C LEU A 80 -23.56 33.36 15.16
N PRO A 81 -23.45 34.69 14.95
CA PRO A 81 -22.77 35.21 13.77
C PRO A 81 -21.34 34.67 13.82
N VAL A 82 -21.11 33.58 13.10
CA VAL A 82 -19.78 33.18 12.69
C VAL A 82 -19.33 34.38 11.90
N VAL A 83 -18.44 35.17 12.49
CA VAL A 83 -17.56 36.05 11.71
C VAL A 83 -16.71 35.07 10.91
N ALA A 84 -17.32 34.52 9.86
CA ALA A 84 -16.60 33.88 8.80
C ALA A 84 -15.60 34.96 8.39
N PRO A 85 -14.29 34.68 8.34
CA PRO A 85 -13.46 35.43 7.42
C PRO A 85 -14.23 35.43 6.09
N LEU A 86 -14.79 36.59 5.74
CA LEU A 86 -15.51 36.84 4.50
C LEU A 86 -14.49 36.80 3.36
N GLU A 87 -13.87 35.66 3.16
CA GLU A 87 -12.92 35.39 2.09
C GLU A 87 -13.04 33.90 1.75
N ALA A 88 -14.27 33.36 1.76
CA ALA A 88 -14.57 32.27 0.83
C ALA A 88 -14.53 32.93 -0.54
N ASP A 89 -13.33 32.96 -1.11
CA ASP A 89 -12.97 33.58 -2.37
C ASP A 89 -14.03 33.22 -3.43
N THR A 90 -15.02 34.08 -3.64
CA THR A 90 -16.04 33.95 -4.69
C THR A 90 -15.43 34.31 -6.04
N SER A 91 -14.18 33.95 -6.25
CA SER A 91 -13.51 34.08 -7.53
C SER A 91 -14.30 33.26 -8.55
N PRO A 92 -14.72 33.86 -9.67
CA PRO A 92 -15.48 33.13 -10.69
C PRO A 92 -14.66 31.92 -11.14
N VAL A 93 -15.30 30.76 -11.18
CA VAL A 93 -14.69 29.51 -11.67
C VAL A 93 -14.11 29.80 -13.05
N SER A 94 -12.77 29.78 -13.15
CA SER A 94 -12.08 30.17 -14.36
C SER A 94 -12.42 29.17 -15.47
N THR A 95 -12.92 29.65 -16.60
CA THR A 95 -13.14 28.84 -17.82
C THR A 95 -11.83 28.57 -18.57
N ASN A 96 -10.72 29.10 -18.07
CA ASN A 96 -9.39 28.85 -18.62
C ASN A 96 -8.86 27.51 -18.12
N ILE A 97 -8.59 26.61 -19.07
CA ILE A 97 -7.92 25.35 -18.79
C ILE A 97 -6.45 25.67 -18.51
N GLN A 98 -6.03 25.49 -17.26
CA GLN A 98 -4.62 25.62 -16.88
C GLN A 98 -3.87 24.42 -17.45
N SER A 99 -3.01 24.66 -18.44
CA SER A 99 -2.07 23.65 -18.91
C SER A 99 -0.92 23.58 -17.92
N THR A 100 -0.82 22.48 -17.18
CA THR A 100 0.34 22.23 -16.34
C THR A 100 1.56 22.04 -17.23
N THR A 101 2.65 22.73 -16.92
CA THR A 101 3.94 22.56 -17.64
C THR A 101 4.53 21.17 -17.44
N ILE A 102 4.04 20.42 -16.44
CA ILE A 102 4.56 19.11 -16.06
C ILE A 102 3.62 18.01 -16.55
N ASP A 103 4.11 17.18 -17.47
CA ASP A 103 3.46 15.92 -17.86
C ASP A 103 3.63 14.87 -16.75
N TRP A 104 2.84 15.05 -15.70
CA TRP A 104 2.81 14.14 -14.55
C TRP A 104 2.38 12.72 -14.97
N LEU A 105 1.53 12.60 -16.00
CA LEU A 105 1.05 11.31 -16.48
C LEU A 105 2.17 10.55 -17.21
N GLY A 106 2.87 11.22 -18.12
CA GLY A 106 4.02 10.66 -18.81
C GLY A 106 5.14 10.29 -17.85
N SER A 107 5.42 11.14 -16.85
CA SER A 107 6.45 10.85 -15.84
C SER A 107 6.09 9.68 -14.92
N LEU A 108 4.82 9.52 -14.52
CA LEU A 108 4.37 8.34 -13.77
C LEU A 108 4.44 7.06 -14.61
N PHE A 109 4.02 7.12 -15.87
CA PHE A 109 4.06 5.99 -16.77
C PHE A 109 5.50 5.57 -17.08
N ALA A 110 6.37 6.54 -17.37
CA ALA A 110 7.79 6.31 -17.56
C ALA A 110 8.43 5.72 -16.29
N SER A 111 8.11 6.24 -15.10
CA SER A 111 8.62 5.69 -13.83
C SER A 111 8.20 4.23 -13.63
N THR A 112 6.96 3.90 -13.98
CA THR A 112 6.44 2.52 -13.87
C THR A 112 7.12 1.59 -14.87
N MET A 113 7.29 2.03 -16.13
CA MET A 113 8.04 1.27 -17.13
C MET A 113 9.50 1.09 -16.75
N THR A 114 10.16 2.16 -16.26
CA THR A 114 11.55 2.09 -15.78
C THR A 114 11.68 1.14 -14.62
N ALA A 115 10.77 1.16 -13.64
CA ALA A 115 10.79 0.22 -12.52
C ALA A 115 10.53 -1.22 -12.95
N GLY A 116 9.60 -1.45 -13.90
CA GLY A 116 9.29 -2.78 -14.42
C GLY A 116 10.35 -3.37 -15.35
N LEU A 117 11.12 -2.53 -16.05
CA LEU A 117 12.19 -2.92 -16.96
C LEU A 117 13.59 -2.83 -16.32
N ALA A 118 13.69 -2.31 -15.09
CA ALA A 118 14.96 -2.21 -14.39
C ALA A 118 15.55 -3.62 -14.19
N PRO A 119 16.83 -3.83 -14.55
CA PRO A 119 17.53 -5.06 -14.17
C PRO A 119 17.45 -5.22 -12.65
N GLN A 120 17.05 -6.41 -12.20
CA GLN A 120 16.99 -6.71 -10.78
C GLN A 120 18.38 -6.49 -10.16
N ALA A 121 18.49 -5.49 -9.29
CA ALA A 121 19.74 -5.21 -8.59
C ALA A 121 20.14 -6.44 -7.77
N PRO A 122 21.42 -6.87 -7.79
CA PRO A 122 21.88 -7.96 -6.94
C PRO A 122 21.62 -7.60 -5.47
N ALA A 123 21.10 -8.56 -4.71
CA ALA A 123 20.78 -8.37 -3.31
C ALA A 123 22.01 -7.82 -2.55
N PRO A 124 21.86 -6.80 -1.70
CA PRO A 124 22.99 -6.24 -0.96
C PRO A 124 23.60 -7.33 -0.08
N VAL A 125 24.90 -7.53 -0.23
CA VAL A 125 25.70 -8.39 0.63
C VAL A 125 25.82 -7.67 1.97
N VAL A 126 24.97 -8.04 2.92
CA VAL A 126 25.04 -7.55 4.30
C VAL A 126 26.21 -8.27 4.99
N PRO A 127 27.15 -7.55 5.64
CA PRO A 127 28.24 -8.18 6.40
C PRO A 127 27.76 -8.90 7.65
#